data_AF-A0A352CNQ4-F1
#
_entry.id   AF-A0A352CNQ4-F1
#
_cell.length_a   1.000
_cell.length_b   1.000
_cell.length_c   1.000
_cell.angle_alpha   90.00
_cell.angle_beta   90.00
_cell.angle_gamma   90.00
#
_symmetry.space_group_name_H-M   'P 1'
#
loop_
_entity.id
_entity.type
_entity.pdbx_description
1 polymer ?
#
loop_
_entity_poly.entity_id
_entity_poly.type
_entity_poly.pdbx_seq_one_letter_code
_entity_poly.pdbx_strand_id
1 'polypeptide(L)'
;MTLRELGIGKSAIVEQVGGEGSLRQHFLDMGVIPGAEVTAIRFAPMGDPMELRIHGYELTLRLGDAEKIEIREVAGTGARPVNKRKKKKEHPGLGEEGRFHSREDENPLPDGTLLSFALVGNQNSGKTTLFNQLTGANQHVGNFPGVTVDRKDGPIRKHADTRVTDLPGIYSMSPYSSEELVSRNFVLDEKPKAIINIVDATNIERNLYLTMQLLELDIPMVVALNMM
;
A
#
# COMPACT_ATOMS: atom_id res chain seq x y z
N MET A 1 -18.49 12.95 18.86
CA MET A 1 -18.77 11.50 18.85
C MET A 1 -17.54 10.80 18.30
N THR A 2 -17.32 9.53 18.62
CA THR A 2 -16.18 8.79 18.07
C THR A 2 -16.58 7.96 16.87
N LEU A 3 -15.61 7.52 16.06
CA LEU A 3 -15.87 6.67 14.90
C LEU A 3 -16.51 5.33 15.28
N ARG A 4 -16.22 4.82 16.49
CA ARG A 4 -16.87 3.64 17.08
C ARG A 4 -18.40 3.79 17.20
N GLU A 5 -18.89 5.01 17.41
CA GLU A 5 -20.32 5.31 17.60
C GLU A 5 -21.07 5.52 16.27
N LEU A 6 -20.37 5.50 15.14
CA LEU A 6 -20.97 5.70 13.83
C LEU A 6 -21.87 4.51 13.46
N GLY A 7 -23.17 4.77 13.32
CA GLY A 7 -24.13 3.74 12.93
C GLY A 7 -23.90 3.23 11.50
N ILE A 8 -24.20 1.95 11.26
CA ILE A 8 -24.08 1.32 9.94
C ILE A 8 -24.84 2.12 8.88
N GLY A 9 -24.20 2.34 7.73
CA GLY A 9 -24.75 3.10 6.60
C GLY A 9 -24.67 4.62 6.76
N LYS A 10 -24.23 5.13 7.91
CA LYS A 10 -24.04 6.56 8.14
C LYS A 10 -22.66 7.02 7.71
N SER A 11 -22.58 8.28 7.30
CA SER A 11 -21.33 8.96 6.97
C SER A 11 -20.98 10.01 8.02
N ALA A 12 -19.69 10.22 8.22
CA ALA A 12 -19.15 11.26 9.07
C ALA A 12 -17.88 11.86 8.48
N ILE A 13 -17.50 13.04 8.96
CA ILE A 13 -16.22 13.66 8.65
C ILE A 13 -15.30 13.47 9.86
N VAL A 14 -14.07 13.02 9.61
CA VAL A 14 -13.02 12.96 10.64
C VAL A 14 -12.65 14.38 11.06
N GLU A 15 -12.84 14.73 12.32
CA GLU A 15 -12.42 16.03 12.86
C GLU A 15 -11.02 15.94 13.47
N GLN A 16 -10.76 14.90 14.24
CA GLN A 16 -9.48 14.69 14.90
C GLN A 16 -9.07 13.22 14.90
N VAL A 17 -7.78 13.00 14.63
CA VAL A 17 -7.15 11.69 14.67
C VAL A 17 -6.31 11.62 15.94
N GLY A 18 -6.79 10.86 16.93
CA GLY A 18 -6.10 10.62 18.18
C GLY A 18 -5.02 9.53 18.06
N GLY A 19 -4.53 9.08 19.21
CA GLY A 19 -3.34 8.23 19.31
C GLY A 19 -2.04 9.03 19.37
N GLU A 20 -0.97 8.37 19.76
CA GLU A 20 0.37 8.96 19.89
C GLU A 20 1.39 8.16 19.07
N GLY A 21 2.45 8.83 18.62
CA GLY A 21 3.57 8.20 17.91
C GLY A 21 3.15 7.40 16.67
N SER A 22 3.55 6.13 16.63
CA SER A 22 3.35 5.22 15.50
C SER A 22 1.89 4.94 15.19
N LEU A 23 1.02 4.89 16.20
CA LEU A 23 -0.41 4.62 16.01
C LEU A 23 -1.10 5.74 15.23
N ARG A 24 -0.84 7.00 15.61
CA ARG A 24 -1.41 8.15 14.91
C ARG A 24 -0.90 8.19 13.48
N GLN A 25 0.40 7.96 13.28
CA GLN A 25 0.98 7.91 11.94
C GLN A 25 0.32 6.82 11.09
N HIS A 26 0.08 5.63 11.66
CA HIS A 26 -0.58 4.54 10.96
C HIS A 26 -2.00 4.91 10.51
N PHE A 27 -2.78 5.62 11.33
CA PHE A 27 -4.10 6.14 10.89
C PHE A 27 -3.98 7.07 9.69
N LEU A 28 -3.03 8.00 9.72
CA LEU A 28 -2.79 8.95 8.62
C LEU A 28 -2.35 8.21 7.34
N ASP A 29 -1.47 7.22 7.49
CA ASP A 29 -0.98 6.36 6.39
C ASP A 29 -2.12 5.53 5.77
N MET A 30 -3.10 5.13 6.59
CA MET A 30 -4.34 4.47 6.15
C MET A 30 -5.40 5.46 5.64
N GLY A 31 -5.07 6.73 5.45
CA GLY A 31 -5.98 7.76 4.90
C GLY A 31 -6.99 8.31 5.91
N VAL A 32 -6.94 7.90 7.18
CA VAL A 32 -7.78 8.47 8.23
C VAL A 32 -7.16 9.81 8.64
N ILE A 33 -7.53 10.87 7.93
CA ILE A 33 -7.02 12.23 8.11
C ILE A 33 -8.15 13.22 8.45
N PRO A 34 -7.88 14.32 9.16
CA PRO A 34 -8.87 15.37 9.37
C PRO A 34 -9.46 15.87 8.04
N GLY A 35 -10.79 15.96 7.97
CA GLY A 35 -11.54 16.32 6.77
C GLY A 35 -11.93 15.14 5.87
N ALA A 36 -11.40 13.93 6.10
CA ALA A 36 -11.80 12.75 5.34
C ALA A 36 -13.25 12.35 5.66
N GLU A 37 -14.01 12.02 4.61
CA GLU A 37 -15.35 11.45 4.74
C GLU A 37 -15.25 9.93 4.90
N VAL A 38 -15.86 9.41 5.96
CA VAL A 38 -15.90 7.99 6.31
C VAL A 38 -17.33 7.51 6.38
N THR A 39 -17.61 6.32 5.86
CA THR A 39 -18.92 5.66 5.95
C THR A 39 -18.79 4.34 6.66
N ALA A 40 -19.61 4.08 7.69
CA ALA A 40 -19.65 2.76 8.33
C ALA A 40 -20.37 1.76 7.43
N ILE A 41 -19.70 0.67 7.05
CA ILE A 41 -20.24 -0.34 6.15
C ILE A 41 -20.91 -1.46 6.94
N ARG A 42 -20.20 -2.04 7.91
CA ARG A 42 -20.72 -3.08 8.81
C ARG A 42 -19.78 -3.30 9.98
N PHE A 43 -20.24 -4.08 10.95
CA PHE A 43 -19.40 -4.67 11.99
C PHE A 43 -19.17 -6.15 11.67
N ALA A 44 -18.04 -6.70 12.11
CA ALA A 44 -17.84 -8.15 12.12
C ALA A 44 -18.96 -8.84 12.93
N PRO A 45 -19.23 -10.15 12.70
CA PRO A 45 -20.31 -10.87 13.39
C PRO A 45 -20.25 -10.79 14.93
N MET A 46 -19.04 -10.68 15.49
CA MET A 46 -18.80 -10.56 16.93
C MET A 46 -18.69 -9.10 17.41
N GLY A 47 -18.97 -8.13 16.54
CA GLY A 47 -18.93 -6.69 16.84
C GLY A 47 -17.58 -5.99 16.61
N ASP A 48 -16.46 -6.71 16.52
CA ASP A 48 -15.11 -6.17 16.29
C ASP A 48 -14.37 -7.07 15.29
N PRO A 49 -13.69 -6.52 14.26
CA PRO A 49 -13.54 -5.11 13.86
C PRO A 49 -14.74 -4.52 13.10
N MET A 50 -14.73 -3.19 12.94
CA MET A 50 -15.67 -2.46 12.08
C MET A 50 -15.06 -2.25 10.68
N GLU A 51 -15.91 -2.30 9.66
CA GLU A 51 -15.54 -2.03 8.27
C GLU A 51 -16.07 -0.66 7.85
N LEU A 52 -15.18 0.15 7.30
CA LEU A 52 -15.40 1.54 6.93
C LEU A 52 -15.08 1.72 5.45
N ARG A 53 -15.77 2.65 4.79
CA ARG A 53 -15.34 3.16 3.49
C ARG A 53 -14.75 4.55 3.65
N ILE A 54 -13.53 4.73 3.16
CA ILE A 54 -12.79 5.99 3.20
C ILE A 54 -12.06 6.16 1.88
N HIS A 55 -12.06 7.36 1.29
CA HIS A 55 -11.44 7.64 -0.02
C HIS A 55 -11.78 6.63 -1.14
N GLY A 56 -12.95 5.99 -1.09
CA GLY A 56 -13.41 5.03 -2.10
C GLY A 56 -12.98 3.57 -1.89
N TYR A 57 -12.23 3.25 -0.83
CA TYR A 57 -11.89 1.87 -0.47
C TYR A 57 -12.42 1.45 0.89
N GLU A 58 -12.43 0.14 1.13
CA GLU A 58 -12.86 -0.46 2.38
C GLU A 58 -11.66 -0.70 3.30
N LEU A 59 -11.78 -0.23 4.54
CA LEU A 59 -10.78 -0.30 5.60
C LEU A 59 -11.41 -0.96 6.82
N THR A 60 -10.71 -1.95 7.37
CA THR A 60 -11.12 -2.62 8.61
C THR A 60 -10.35 -2.04 9.78
N LEU A 61 -11.06 -1.59 10.82
CA LEU A 61 -10.49 -0.96 12.00
C LEU A 61 -11.03 -1.61 13.27
N ARG A 62 -10.15 -1.91 14.23
CA ARG A 62 -10.59 -2.41 15.55
C ARG A 62 -11.37 -1.33 16.29
N LEU A 63 -12.37 -1.73 17.08
CA LEU A 63 -13.20 -0.78 17.82
C LEU A 63 -12.40 0.11 18.78
N GLY A 64 -11.38 -0.44 19.43
CA GLY A 64 -10.51 0.33 20.33
C GLY A 64 -9.64 1.38 19.62
N ASP A 65 -9.42 1.21 18.32
CA ASP A 65 -8.74 2.22 17.48
C ASP A 65 -9.74 3.24 16.94
N ALA A 66 -10.94 2.80 16.56
CA ALA A 66 -12.05 3.68 16.18
C ALA A 66 -12.47 4.65 17.29
N GLU A 67 -12.34 4.25 18.56
CA GLU A 67 -12.63 5.09 19.72
C GLU A 67 -11.67 6.30 19.83
N LYS A 68 -10.48 6.22 19.22
CA LYS A 68 -9.47 7.29 19.23
C LYS A 68 -9.68 8.32 18.11
N ILE A 69 -10.70 8.15 17.26
CA ILE A 69 -10.94 9.02 16.10
C ILE A 69 -12.24 9.78 16.36
N GLU A 70 -12.13 11.11 16.45
CA GLU A 70 -13.28 11.98 16.62
C GLU A 70 -13.88 12.34 15.27
N ILE A 71 -15.20 12.26 15.20
CA ILE A 71 -15.95 12.51 13.98
C ILE A 71 -17.14 13.43 14.24
N ARG A 72 -17.61 14.02 13.15
CA ARG A 72 -18.89 14.72 13.08
C ARG A 72 -19.77 14.06 12.03
N GLU A 73 -20.91 13.50 12.46
CA GLU A 73 -21.91 12.92 11.56
C GLU A 73 -22.39 13.98 10.55
N VAL A 74 -22.53 13.57 9.29
CA VAL A 74 -23.07 14.43 8.23
C VAL A 74 -24.41 13.88 7.79
N ALA A 75 -25.43 14.73 7.75
CA ALA A 75 -26.76 14.38 7.26
C ALA A 75 -26.71 14.16 5.75
N GLY A 76 -26.64 12.90 5.32
CA GLY A 76 -26.64 12.51 3.92
C GLY A 76 -26.43 11.01 3.77
N THR A 77 -27.48 10.29 3.41
CA THR A 77 -27.38 8.92 2.92
C THR A 77 -26.84 8.95 1.49
N GLY A 78 -25.82 8.13 1.24
CA GLY A 78 -25.42 7.79 -0.11
C GLY A 78 -24.17 8.51 -0.57
N ALA A 79 -23.13 7.69 -0.78
CA ALA A 79 -21.96 7.95 -1.58
C ALA A 79 -22.14 9.15 -2.52
N ARG A 80 -21.40 10.23 -2.27
CA ARG A 80 -21.12 11.19 -3.34
C ARG A 80 -20.55 10.36 -4.49
N PRO A 81 -21.12 10.42 -5.71
CA PRO A 81 -20.51 9.76 -6.84
C PRO A 81 -19.13 10.40 -7.02
N VAL A 82 -18.07 9.66 -6.69
CA VAL A 82 -16.71 9.99 -7.08
C VAL A 82 -16.61 9.67 -8.56
N ASN A 83 -17.31 10.47 -9.37
CA ASN A 83 -17.10 10.51 -10.80
C ASN A 83 -17.56 11.85 -11.36
N LYS A 84 -17.05 12.94 -10.77
CA LYS A 84 -16.75 14.08 -11.64
C LYS A 84 -15.60 13.59 -12.52
N ARG A 85 -15.90 13.15 -13.75
CA ARG A 85 -14.90 13.05 -14.82
C ARG A 85 -14.05 14.31 -14.68
N LYS A 86 -12.83 14.18 -14.15
CA LYS A 86 -11.90 15.31 -14.07
C LYS A 86 -11.87 15.82 -15.51
N LYS A 87 -12.24 17.10 -15.73
CA LYS A 87 -12.05 17.73 -17.04
C LYS A 87 -10.66 17.32 -17.49
N LYS A 88 -10.50 16.83 -18.73
CA LYS A 88 -9.20 16.50 -19.31
C LYS A 88 -8.30 17.71 -19.01
N LYS A 89 -7.47 17.60 -17.98
CA LYS A 89 -6.45 18.61 -17.69
C LYS A 89 -5.38 18.30 -18.70
N GLU A 90 -4.91 19.31 -19.41
CA GLU A 90 -3.73 19.14 -20.23
C GLU A 90 -2.62 18.54 -19.36
N HIS A 91 -2.04 17.44 -19.84
CA HIS A 91 -0.92 16.82 -19.17
C HIS A 91 0.21 17.85 -19.17
N PRO A 92 0.76 18.25 -18.02
CA PRO A 92 1.71 19.36 -17.96
C PRO A 92 3.06 19.03 -18.60
N GLY A 93 3.31 17.78 -19.01
CA GLY A 93 4.57 17.33 -19.61
C GLY A 93 5.76 17.38 -18.65
N LEU A 94 5.56 17.74 -17.38
CA LEU A 94 6.60 17.83 -16.37
C LEU A 94 7.18 16.44 -16.11
N GLY A 95 8.45 16.24 -16.45
CA GLY A 95 9.14 14.95 -16.36
C GLY A 95 8.98 14.03 -17.56
N GLU A 96 8.20 14.41 -18.59
CA GLU A 96 8.13 13.68 -19.87
C GLU A 96 9.30 13.99 -20.80
N GLU A 97 9.98 15.13 -20.59
CA GLU A 97 11.36 15.36 -21.04
C GLU A 97 12.32 14.56 -20.13
N GLY A 98 12.22 13.24 -20.18
CA GLY A 98 12.97 12.36 -19.28
C GLY A 98 14.48 12.44 -19.52
N ARG A 99 15.25 12.36 -18.42
CA ARG A 99 16.57 11.73 -18.47
C ARG A 99 16.34 10.28 -18.86
N PHE A 100 16.43 9.99 -20.16
CA PHE A 100 16.52 8.61 -20.60
C PHE A 100 17.85 8.06 -20.10
N HIS A 101 17.86 6.80 -19.63
CA HIS A 101 19.12 6.09 -19.49
C HIS A 101 19.75 5.98 -20.88
N SER A 102 20.67 6.90 -21.20
CA SER A 102 21.53 6.75 -22.36
C SER A 102 22.38 5.51 -22.14
N ARG A 103 22.53 4.68 -23.17
CA ARG A 103 23.50 3.57 -23.12
C ARG A 103 24.92 4.05 -22.85
N GLU A 104 25.22 5.32 -23.12
CA GLU A 104 26.53 5.91 -22.86
C GLU A 104 26.81 6.11 -21.35
N ASP A 105 25.76 6.30 -20.55
CA ASP A 105 25.84 6.52 -19.09
C ASP A 105 25.39 5.27 -18.29
N GLU A 106 25.30 4.11 -18.93
CA GLU A 106 24.87 2.88 -18.25
C GLU A 106 25.95 2.39 -17.29
N ASN A 107 25.54 1.99 -16.09
CA ASN A 107 26.39 1.32 -15.12
C ASN A 107 25.89 -0.13 -14.94
N PRO A 108 26.23 -1.03 -15.89
CA PRO A 108 25.67 -2.36 -15.92
C PRO A 108 26.24 -3.18 -14.77
N LEU A 109 25.40 -4.03 -14.19
CA LEU A 109 25.85 -4.98 -13.19
C LEU A 109 26.77 -6.04 -13.84
N PRO A 110 27.77 -6.57 -13.11
CA PRO A 110 28.60 -7.65 -13.63
C PRO A 110 27.77 -8.87 -14.08
N ASP A 111 28.24 -9.55 -15.12
CA ASP A 111 27.60 -10.78 -15.60
C ASP A 111 27.52 -11.84 -14.48
N GLY A 112 26.38 -12.54 -14.41
CA GLY A 112 26.10 -13.52 -13.35
C GLY A 112 25.70 -12.92 -12.01
N THR A 113 25.54 -11.60 -11.89
CA THR A 113 24.94 -10.98 -10.71
C THR A 113 23.50 -11.44 -10.54
N LEU A 114 23.17 -12.06 -9.40
CA LEU A 114 21.79 -12.38 -9.04
C LEU A 114 20.99 -11.07 -8.86
N LEU A 115 19.97 -10.88 -9.69
CA LEU A 115 19.07 -9.74 -9.60
C LEU A 115 17.99 -10.00 -8.56
N SER A 116 18.12 -9.35 -7.39
CA SER A 116 17.11 -9.41 -6.33
C SER A 116 16.05 -8.32 -6.51
N PHE A 117 14.78 -8.70 -6.42
CA PHE A 117 13.63 -7.82 -6.55
C PHE A 117 12.76 -7.92 -5.29
N ALA A 118 12.36 -6.78 -4.73
CA ALA A 118 11.29 -6.73 -3.73
C ALA A 118 9.97 -6.44 -4.43
N LEU A 119 8.99 -7.33 -4.26
CA LEU A 119 7.62 -7.07 -4.68
C LEU A 119 6.85 -6.42 -3.54
N VAL A 120 6.50 -5.15 -3.72
CA VAL A 120 5.92 -4.30 -2.68
C VAL A 120 4.60 -3.72 -3.18
N GLY A 121 3.65 -3.46 -2.29
CA GLY A 121 2.40 -2.82 -2.64
C GLY A 121 1.41 -2.86 -1.48
N ASN A 122 0.33 -2.10 -1.60
CA ASN A 122 -0.72 -2.13 -0.60
C ASN A 122 -1.41 -3.49 -0.53
N GLN A 123 -2.06 -3.75 0.60
CA GLN A 123 -2.95 -4.90 0.72
C GLN A 123 -4.05 -4.85 -0.35
N ASN A 124 -4.33 -6.03 -0.92
CA ASN A 124 -5.30 -6.24 -2.01
C ASN A 124 -4.97 -5.54 -3.35
N SER A 125 -3.74 -5.06 -3.56
CA SER A 125 -3.30 -4.46 -4.85
C SER A 125 -3.09 -5.47 -6.00
N GLY A 126 -3.31 -6.77 -5.76
CA GLY A 126 -3.05 -7.86 -6.72
C GLY A 126 -1.61 -8.38 -6.72
N LYS A 127 -0.86 -8.10 -5.65
CA LYS A 127 0.54 -8.51 -5.48
C LYS A 127 0.79 -10.01 -5.60
N THR A 128 0.03 -10.82 -4.87
CA THR A 128 0.12 -12.29 -4.96
C THR A 128 -0.15 -12.79 -6.38
N THR A 129 -1.06 -12.15 -7.11
CA THR A 129 -1.39 -12.52 -8.50
C THR A 129 -0.20 -12.28 -9.41
N LEU A 130 0.43 -11.10 -9.33
CA LEU A 130 1.63 -10.79 -10.13
C LEU A 130 2.81 -11.69 -9.74
N PHE A 131 3.02 -11.94 -8.44
CA PHE A 131 4.06 -12.86 -7.97
C PHE A 131 3.93 -14.24 -8.61
N ASN A 132 2.72 -14.83 -8.54
CA ASN A 132 2.45 -16.14 -9.12
C ASN A 132 2.64 -16.17 -10.65
N GLN A 133 2.32 -15.08 -11.35
CA GLN A 133 2.57 -14.96 -12.79
C GLN A 133 4.07 -14.93 -13.11
N LEU A 134 4.85 -14.21 -12.30
CA LEU A 134 6.30 -14.08 -12.45
C LEU A 134 7.02 -15.39 -12.13
N THR A 135 6.66 -16.09 -11.06
CA THR A 135 7.44 -17.23 -10.53
C THR A 135 6.87 -18.61 -10.90
N GLY A 136 5.56 -18.70 -11.16
CA GLY A 136 4.88 -19.97 -11.42
C GLY A 136 4.96 -20.93 -10.23
N ALA A 137 5.30 -22.19 -10.47
CA ALA A 137 5.39 -23.21 -9.43
C ALA A 137 6.72 -23.20 -8.65
N ASN A 138 7.73 -22.46 -9.13
CA ASN A 138 9.08 -22.45 -8.55
C ASN A 138 9.20 -21.45 -7.39
N GLN A 139 8.23 -21.45 -6.48
CA GLN A 139 8.22 -20.57 -5.32
C GLN A 139 8.53 -21.36 -4.05
N HIS A 140 9.29 -20.76 -3.15
CA HIS A 140 9.55 -21.24 -1.81
C HIS A 140 8.76 -20.39 -0.82
N VAL A 141 8.09 -21.04 0.13
CA VAL A 141 7.31 -20.38 1.18
C VAL A 141 7.93 -20.73 2.53
N GLY A 142 8.27 -19.71 3.29
CA GLY A 142 8.78 -19.81 4.66
C GLY A 142 8.25 -18.65 5.50
N ASN A 143 8.97 -18.30 6.57
CA ASN A 143 8.67 -17.15 7.41
C ASN A 143 9.87 -16.20 7.43
N PHE A 144 9.62 -14.91 7.63
CA PHE A 144 10.68 -13.97 7.95
C PHE A 144 11.30 -14.29 9.33
N PRO A 145 12.61 -14.05 9.53
CA PRO A 145 13.27 -14.37 10.79
C PRO A 145 12.61 -13.68 11.99
N GLY A 146 12.32 -14.46 13.03
CA GLY A 146 11.81 -13.93 14.31
C GLY A 146 10.35 -13.51 14.33
N VAL A 147 9.58 -13.75 13.26
CA VAL A 147 8.17 -13.38 13.14
C VAL A 147 7.35 -14.49 12.46
N THR A 148 6.03 -14.46 12.62
CA THR A 148 5.08 -15.39 11.96
C THR A 148 4.58 -14.85 10.62
N VAL A 149 5.34 -13.96 9.99
CA VAL A 149 4.97 -13.34 8.72
C VAL A 149 5.52 -14.18 7.58
N ASP A 150 4.62 -14.61 6.69
CA ASP A 150 4.97 -15.42 5.52
C ASP A 150 5.99 -14.69 4.63
N ARG A 151 6.98 -15.44 4.17
CA ARG A 151 7.98 -15.03 3.18
C ARG A 151 7.86 -15.93 1.96
N LYS A 152 7.67 -15.33 0.77
CA LYS A 152 7.66 -16.09 -0.49
C LYS A 152 8.78 -15.59 -1.39
N ASP A 153 9.61 -16.51 -1.86
CA ASP A 153 10.71 -16.22 -2.77
C ASP A 153 10.60 -17.09 -4.01
N GLY A 154 10.99 -16.57 -5.17
CA GLY A 154 11.08 -17.37 -6.39
C GLY A 154 11.80 -16.64 -7.53
N PRO A 155 12.46 -17.36 -8.44
CA PRO A 155 13.01 -16.76 -9.65
C PRO A 155 11.90 -16.37 -10.62
N ILE A 156 12.12 -15.33 -11.42
CA ILE A 156 11.26 -15.00 -12.56
C ILE A 156 11.40 -16.11 -13.60
N ARG A 157 10.28 -16.59 -14.14
CA ARG A 157 10.24 -17.63 -15.18
C ARG A 157 11.11 -17.21 -16.36
N LYS A 158 11.96 -18.13 -16.82
CA LYS A 158 12.94 -17.93 -17.91
C LYS A 158 14.10 -16.99 -17.57
N HIS A 159 14.20 -16.51 -16.33
CA HIS A 159 15.31 -15.68 -15.84
C HIS A 159 15.85 -16.27 -14.54
N ALA A 160 16.68 -17.31 -14.64
CA ALA A 160 17.18 -18.07 -13.50
C ALA A 160 18.04 -17.23 -12.53
N ASP A 161 18.75 -16.21 -13.05
CA ASP A 161 19.60 -15.30 -12.27
C ASP A 161 18.80 -14.17 -11.61
N THR A 162 17.54 -14.44 -11.24
CA THR A 162 16.68 -13.49 -10.54
C THR A 162 16.11 -14.11 -9.28
N ARG A 163 15.78 -13.27 -8.30
CA ARG A 163 15.02 -13.64 -7.12
C ARG A 163 14.02 -12.55 -6.82
N VAL A 164 12.73 -12.88 -6.86
CA VAL A 164 11.66 -12.01 -6.40
C VAL A 164 11.25 -12.46 -5.01
N THR A 165 11.20 -11.53 -4.07
CA THR A 165 10.65 -11.74 -2.74
C THR A 165 9.32 -11.00 -2.62
N ASP A 166 8.25 -11.73 -2.34
CA ASP A 166 6.93 -11.18 -2.03
C ASP A 166 6.94 -10.62 -0.61
N LEU A 167 6.84 -9.29 -0.46
CA LEU A 167 6.70 -8.67 0.85
C LEU A 167 5.23 -8.63 1.28
N PRO A 168 4.92 -8.62 2.57
CA PRO A 168 3.57 -8.36 3.06
C PRO A 168 2.94 -7.11 2.44
N GLY A 169 1.61 -7.11 2.31
CA GLY A 169 0.89 -5.92 1.85
C GLY A 169 0.87 -4.86 2.94
N ILE A 170 1.51 -3.71 2.69
CA ILE A 170 1.70 -2.64 3.68
C ILE A 170 1.15 -1.31 3.18
N TYR A 171 0.72 -0.44 4.09
CA TYR A 171 0.22 0.90 3.75
C TYR A 171 1.34 1.94 3.71
N SER A 172 2.36 1.74 4.56
CA SER A 172 3.54 2.58 4.67
C SER A 172 4.74 1.79 5.18
N MET A 173 5.90 2.42 5.14
CA MET A 173 7.15 1.97 5.76
C MET A 173 7.21 2.29 7.26
N SER A 174 6.12 2.80 7.86
CA SER A 174 6.05 3.10 9.29
C SER A 174 6.04 1.81 10.11
N PRO A 175 6.73 1.74 11.27
CA PRO A 175 6.87 0.50 12.03
C PRO A 175 5.69 0.25 12.99
N TYR A 176 4.45 0.18 12.50
CA TYR A 176 3.28 -0.04 13.36
C TYR A 176 2.88 -1.52 13.46
N SER A 177 2.86 -2.24 12.34
CA SER A 177 2.57 -3.68 12.30
C SER A 177 3.83 -4.52 12.10
N SER A 178 3.75 -5.82 12.43
CA SER A 178 4.83 -6.78 12.15
C SER A 178 5.11 -6.89 10.66
N GLU A 179 4.08 -6.82 9.82
CA GLU A 179 4.18 -6.82 8.35
C GLU A 179 4.94 -5.58 7.84
N GLU A 180 4.62 -4.41 8.38
CA GLU A 180 5.28 -3.14 8.02
C GLU A 180 6.76 -3.14 8.46
N LEU A 181 7.03 -3.57 9.69
CA LEU A 181 8.38 -3.74 10.23
C LEU A 181 9.23 -4.68 9.37
N VAL A 182 8.68 -5.84 9.02
CA VAL A 182 9.37 -6.85 8.20
C VAL A 182 9.65 -6.33 6.81
N SER A 183 8.65 -5.73 6.16
CA SER A 183 8.80 -5.18 4.80
C SER A 183 9.85 -4.06 4.79
N ARG A 184 9.80 -3.17 5.79
CA ARG A 184 10.78 -2.11 5.94
C ARG A 184 12.19 -2.64 6.13
N ASN A 185 12.40 -3.51 7.12
CA ASN A 185 13.72 -4.04 7.43
C ASN A 185 14.28 -4.84 6.25
N PHE A 186 13.44 -5.63 5.57
CA PHE A 186 13.87 -6.32 4.36
C PHE A 186 14.43 -5.35 3.32
N VAL A 187 13.69 -4.29 2.97
CA VAL A 187 14.15 -3.35 1.93
C VAL A 187 15.44 -2.62 2.35
N LEU A 188 15.55 -2.23 3.62
CA LEU A 188 16.71 -1.48 4.14
C LEU A 188 17.97 -2.35 4.32
N ASP A 189 17.80 -3.58 4.81
CA ASP A 189 18.89 -4.47 5.19
C ASP A 189 19.35 -5.34 4.01
N GLU A 190 18.41 -5.93 3.27
CA GLU A 190 18.71 -6.83 2.13
C GLU A 190 19.05 -6.05 0.86
N LYS A 191 18.66 -4.77 0.79
CA LYS A 191 18.95 -3.83 -0.31
C LYS A 191 18.73 -4.47 -1.69
N PRO A 192 17.48 -4.80 -2.04
CA PRO A 192 17.17 -5.40 -3.33
C PRO A 192 17.70 -4.53 -4.48
N LYS A 193 18.09 -5.16 -5.59
CA LYS A 193 18.57 -4.43 -6.77
C LYS A 193 17.49 -3.56 -7.40
N ALA A 194 16.23 -3.96 -7.28
CA ALA A 194 15.10 -3.14 -7.67
C ALA A 194 13.84 -3.46 -6.87
N ILE A 195 12.91 -2.50 -6.85
CA ILE A 195 11.56 -2.64 -6.30
C ILE A 195 10.57 -2.76 -7.45
N ILE A 196 9.68 -3.75 -7.38
CA ILE A 196 8.48 -3.82 -8.20
C ILE A 196 7.33 -3.37 -7.29
N ASN A 197 6.92 -2.11 -7.45
CA ASN A 197 5.87 -1.50 -6.65
C ASN A 197 4.52 -1.63 -7.36
N ILE A 198 3.58 -2.33 -6.77
CA ILE A 198 2.26 -2.59 -7.36
C ILE A 198 1.26 -1.58 -6.84
N VAL A 199 0.63 -0.87 -7.78
CA VAL A 199 -0.32 0.19 -7.52
C VAL A 199 -1.67 -0.20 -8.10
N ASP A 200 -2.69 -0.24 -7.25
CA ASP A 200 -4.08 -0.41 -7.70
C ASP A 200 -4.60 0.91 -8.31
N ALA A 201 -4.92 0.87 -9.60
CA ALA A 201 -5.41 2.01 -10.37
C ALA A 201 -6.77 2.52 -9.88
N THR A 202 -7.60 1.66 -9.29
CA THR A 202 -8.92 2.05 -8.77
C THR A 202 -8.82 2.90 -7.51
N ASN A 203 -7.67 2.83 -6.82
CA ASN A 203 -7.40 3.54 -5.57
C ASN A 203 -5.99 4.15 -5.54
N ILE A 204 -5.66 4.88 -6.61
CA ILE A 204 -4.31 5.38 -6.88
C ILE A 204 -3.79 6.31 -5.78
N GLU A 205 -4.63 7.18 -5.23
CA GLU A 205 -4.23 8.20 -4.25
C GLU A 205 -3.62 7.57 -3.00
N ARG A 206 -4.27 6.54 -2.45
CA ARG A 206 -3.74 5.77 -1.32
C ARG A 206 -2.45 5.04 -1.67
N ASN A 207 -2.41 4.36 -2.82
CA ASN A 207 -1.25 3.56 -3.22
C ASN A 207 0.00 4.42 -3.46
N LEU A 208 -0.19 5.67 -3.90
CA LEU A 208 0.91 6.60 -4.12
C LEU A 208 1.57 7.06 -2.81
N TYR A 209 0.92 6.92 -1.66
CA TYR A 209 1.55 7.24 -0.38
C TYR A 209 2.76 6.35 -0.08
N LEU A 210 2.58 5.03 -0.14
CA LEU A 210 3.68 4.06 -0.04
C LEU A 210 4.73 4.29 -1.13
N THR A 211 4.26 4.57 -2.35
CA THR A 211 5.15 4.82 -3.50
C THR A 211 6.13 5.95 -3.23
N MET A 212 5.66 7.07 -2.65
CA MET A 212 6.53 8.21 -2.31
C MET A 212 7.61 7.81 -1.30
N GLN A 213 7.26 7.06 -0.26
CA GLN A 213 8.23 6.59 0.74
C GLN A 213 9.27 5.64 0.13
N LEU A 214 8.86 4.78 -0.79
CA LEU A 214 9.78 3.87 -1.47
C LEU A 214 10.72 4.61 -2.44
N LEU A 215 10.27 5.71 -3.06
CA LEU A 215 11.10 6.57 -3.92
C LEU A 215 12.23 7.24 -3.14
N GLU A 216 12.00 7.59 -1.86
CA GLU A 216 13.01 8.18 -0.99
C GLU A 216 14.16 7.22 -0.62
N LEU A 217 14.00 5.92 -0.88
CA LEU A 217 15.03 4.92 -0.59
C LEU A 217 16.18 4.87 -1.62
N ASP A 218 16.03 5.59 -2.73
CA ASP A 218 17.00 5.62 -3.84
C ASP A 218 17.33 4.21 -4.39
N ILE A 219 16.34 3.31 -4.35
CA ILE A 219 16.40 1.98 -4.97
C ILE A 219 15.66 2.04 -6.31
N PRO A 220 16.26 1.54 -7.41
CA PRO A 220 15.58 1.49 -8.70
C PRO A 220 14.19 0.86 -8.59
N MET A 221 13.17 1.54 -9.08
CA MET A 221 11.79 1.10 -8.93
C MET A 221 11.05 1.12 -10.26
N VAL A 222 10.23 0.08 -10.47
CA VAL A 222 9.19 0.06 -11.50
C VAL A 222 7.82 0.06 -10.81
N VAL A 223 6.93 0.94 -11.27
CA VAL A 223 5.52 0.94 -10.85
C VAL A 223 4.71 0.04 -11.79
N ALA A 224 4.18 -1.04 -11.24
CA ALA A 224 3.24 -1.92 -11.92
C ALA A 224 1.80 -1.47 -11.60
N LEU A 225 1.21 -0.70 -12.51
CA LEU A 225 -0.18 -0.26 -12.39
C LEU A 225 -1.13 -1.43 -12.70
N ASN A 226 -1.91 -1.84 -11.70
CA ASN A 226 -2.81 -2.98 -11.76
C ASN A 226 -4.28 -2.55 -11.64
N MET A 227 -5.21 -3.48 -11.90
CA MET A 227 -6.67 -3.24 -11.85
C MET A 227 -7.13 -2.09 -12.77
N MET A 228 -6.59 -2.08 -13.99
CA MET A 228 -6.98 -1.15 -15.07
C MET A 228 -8.34 -1.48 -15.69
#